data_AF-A0A1B9IYS9-F1
#
_entry.id   AF-A0A1B9IYS9-F1
#
_cell.length_a   1.000
_cell.length_b   1.000
_cell.length_c   1.000
_cell.angle_alpha   90.00
_cell.angle_beta   90.00
_cell.angle_gamma   90.00
#
_symmetry.space_group_name_H-M   'P 1'
#
loop_
_entity.id
_entity.type
_entity.pdbx_description
1 polymer ?
#
loop_
_entity_poly.entity_id
_entity_poly.type
_entity_poly.pdbx_seq_one_letter_code
_entity_poly.pdbx_strand_id
1 'polypeptide(L)'
;MSSYYERNNGIVNDCYEAEGKLRRAWGWGDSKAYERLQRFASWFEDIWLEIDDLNDDGQLNDRAECAALLACEELLTYTHIPCEDYLKYIVRIRCCLRPNEIWYDYPYDVTGLEDTSDESSDDGMMFHMEV
;
A
#
# COMPACT_ATOMS: atom_id res chain seq x y z
N MET A 1 20.21 9.85 7.54
CA MET A 1 18.76 9.78 7.81
C MET A 1 18.12 10.95 7.11
N SER A 2 17.18 10.68 6.20
CA SER A 2 16.38 11.73 5.57
C SER A 2 15.55 12.43 6.64
N SER A 3 15.35 13.74 6.51
CA SER A 3 14.47 14.49 7.41
C SER A 3 13.01 14.11 7.20
N TYR A 4 12.16 14.27 8.21
CA TYR A 4 10.71 14.07 8.07
C TYR A 4 10.10 14.89 6.92
N TYR A 5 10.64 16.08 6.66
CA TYR A 5 10.24 16.90 5.51
C TYR A 5 10.54 16.22 4.17
N GLU A 6 11.75 15.66 4.00
CA GLU A 6 12.12 14.94 2.78
C GLU A 6 11.30 13.67 2.60
N ARG A 7 11.07 12.93 3.69
CA ARG A 7 10.25 11.71 3.72
C ARG A 7 8.81 11.96 3.28
N ASN A 8 8.14 12.95 3.89
CA ASN A 8 6.79 13.36 3.49
C ASN A 8 6.72 13.81 2.02
N ASN A 9 7.70 14.56 1.54
CA ASN A 9 7.75 14.95 0.12
C ASN A 9 7.97 13.74 -0.80
N GLY A 10 8.72 12.73 -0.34
CA GLY A 10 8.84 11.43 -1.01
C GLY A 10 7.48 10.78 -1.22
N ILE A 11 6.72 10.57 -0.14
CA ILE A 11 5.37 10.01 -0.19
C ILE A 11 4.48 10.79 -1.17
N VAL A 12 4.46 12.13 -1.07
CA VAL A 12 3.64 12.96 -1.95
C VAL A 12 3.98 12.71 -3.42
N ASN A 13 5.27 12.69 -3.77
CA ASN A 13 5.70 12.44 -5.14
C ASN A 13 5.36 11.02 -5.61
N ASP A 14 5.62 10.01 -4.77
CA ASP A 14 5.34 8.62 -5.08
C ASP A 14 3.83 8.38 -5.27
N CYS A 15 2.99 8.96 -4.43
CA CYS A 15 1.54 8.90 -4.56
C CYS A 15 1.06 9.52 -5.87
N TYR A 16 1.59 10.68 -6.28
CA TYR A 16 1.27 11.28 -7.57
C TYR A 16 1.77 10.46 -8.78
N GLU A 17 2.78 9.61 -8.61
CA GLU A 17 3.26 8.72 -9.67
C GLU A 17 2.51 7.38 -9.73
N ALA A 18 1.72 7.03 -8.70
CA ALA A 18 1.13 5.72 -8.52
C ALA A 18 0.25 5.30 -9.72
N GLU A 19 -0.66 6.17 -10.17
CA GLU A 19 -1.52 5.91 -11.33
C GLU A 19 -0.70 5.58 -12.58
N GLY A 20 0.30 6.43 -12.87
CA GLY A 20 1.17 6.26 -14.02
C GLY A 20 2.02 4.99 -13.95
N LYS A 21 2.46 4.59 -12.75
CA LYS A 21 3.18 3.33 -12.54
C LYS A 21 2.26 2.12 -12.71
N LEU A 22 1.04 2.14 -12.16
CA LEU A 22 0.07 1.06 -12.33
C LEU A 22 -0.26 0.81 -13.80
N ARG A 23 -0.57 1.87 -14.56
CA ARG A 23 -0.92 1.76 -15.98
C ARG A 23 0.24 1.22 -16.82
N ARG A 24 1.48 1.63 -16.51
CA ARG A 24 2.69 1.10 -17.16
C ARG A 24 2.94 -0.37 -16.80
N ALA A 25 2.69 -0.74 -15.55
CA ALA A 25 2.80 -2.13 -15.10
C ALA A 25 1.79 -3.02 -15.84
N TRP A 26 0.54 -2.58 -15.93
CA TRP A 26 -0.49 -3.31 -16.68
C TRP A 26 -0.14 -3.46 -18.16
N GLY A 27 0.29 -2.38 -18.82
CA GLY A 27 0.75 -2.43 -20.20
C GLY A 27 -0.25 -3.11 -21.15
N TRP A 28 -1.55 -2.85 -20.93
CA TRP A 28 -2.67 -3.44 -21.67
C TRP A 28 -2.86 -4.96 -21.49
N GLY A 29 -2.33 -5.54 -20.41
CA GLY A 29 -2.49 -6.97 -20.11
C GLY A 29 -1.61 -7.87 -20.97
N ASP A 30 -0.42 -7.38 -21.36
CA ASP A 30 0.56 -8.19 -22.07
C ASP A 30 1.07 -9.39 -21.23
N SER A 31 1.88 -10.27 -21.83
CA SER A 31 2.36 -11.48 -21.16
C SER A 31 3.25 -11.25 -19.93
N LYS A 32 3.70 -10.02 -19.69
CA LYS A 32 4.52 -9.61 -18.53
C LYS A 32 3.74 -8.73 -17.55
N ALA A 33 2.47 -8.46 -17.80
CA ALA A 33 1.66 -7.54 -16.99
C ALA A 33 1.63 -7.94 -15.51
N TYR A 34 1.36 -9.21 -15.21
CA TYR A 34 1.30 -9.71 -13.83
C TYR A 34 2.65 -9.60 -13.10
N GLU A 35 3.77 -9.92 -13.76
CA GLU A 35 5.12 -9.74 -13.18
C GLU A 35 5.38 -8.27 -12.82
N ARG A 36 4.94 -7.34 -13.67
CA ARG A 36 5.09 -5.90 -13.41
C ARG A 36 4.11 -5.39 -12.36
N LEU A 37 2.90 -5.96 -12.27
CA LEU A 37 1.94 -5.64 -11.22
C LEU A 37 2.45 -6.09 -9.84
N GLN A 38 3.10 -7.25 -9.75
CA GLN A 38 3.76 -7.68 -8.51
C GLN A 38 4.86 -6.71 -8.08
N ARG A 39 5.68 -6.23 -9.03
CA ARG A 39 6.68 -5.20 -8.73
C ARG A 39 6.06 -3.87 -8.32
N PHE A 40 4.92 -3.51 -8.92
CA PHE A 40 4.14 -2.35 -8.49
C PHE A 40 3.65 -2.53 -7.05
N ALA A 41 3.14 -3.72 -6.70
CA ALA A 41 2.67 -4.01 -5.35
C ALA A 41 3.79 -3.92 -4.32
N SER A 42 4.98 -4.47 -4.60
CA SER A 42 6.16 -4.31 -3.72
C SER A 42 6.58 -2.85 -3.56
N TRP A 43 6.54 -2.05 -4.63
CA TRP A 43 6.83 -0.62 -4.52
C TRP A 43 5.74 0.13 -3.72
N PHE A 44 4.47 -0.27 -3.86
CA PHE A 44 3.37 0.35 -3.13
C PHE A 44 3.37 -0.03 -1.63
N GLU A 45 3.86 -1.22 -1.30
CA GLU A 45 4.19 -1.64 0.07
C GLU A 45 5.19 -0.69 0.73
N ASP A 46 6.26 -0.31 0.04
CA ASP A 46 7.26 0.63 0.57
C ASP A 46 6.62 1.98 0.95
N ILE A 47 5.63 2.45 0.17
CA ILE A 47 4.87 3.66 0.47
C ILE A 47 4.01 3.46 1.72
N TRP A 48 3.31 2.32 1.82
CA TRP A 48 2.52 1.99 2.99
C TRP A 48 3.38 1.99 4.27
N LEU A 49 4.53 1.29 4.26
CA LEU A 49 5.43 1.22 5.40
C LEU A 49 5.96 2.60 5.81
N GLU A 50 6.26 3.46 4.84
CA GLU A 50 6.72 4.82 5.12
C GLU A 50 5.60 5.70 5.70
N ILE A 51 4.35 5.53 5.24
CA ILE A 51 3.18 6.20 5.81
C ILE A 51 2.97 5.75 7.26
N ASP A 52 3.02 4.44 7.50
CA ASP A 52 2.82 3.82 8.82
C ASP A 52 3.85 4.35 9.83
N ASP A 53 5.13 4.31 9.47
CA ASP A 53 6.23 4.83 10.31
C ASP A 53 6.07 6.32 10.63
N LEU A 54 5.72 7.15 9.64
CA LEU A 54 5.50 8.58 9.87
C LEU A 54 4.24 8.86 10.69
N ASN A 55 3.20 8.06 10.54
CA ASN A 55 1.97 8.20 11.30
C ASN A 55 2.18 7.82 12.77
N ASP A 56 2.89 6.72 13.03
CA ASP A 56 3.27 6.27 14.37
C ASP A 56 4.17 7.29 15.08
N ASP A 57 5.11 7.90 14.35
CA ASP A 57 5.96 8.99 14.86
C ASP A 57 5.20 10.32 15.08
N GLY A 58 3.95 10.42 14.60
CA GLY A 58 3.18 11.67 14.59
C GLY A 58 3.79 12.77 13.72
N GLN A 59 4.51 12.38 12.66
CA GLN A 59 5.24 13.26 11.74
C GLN A 59 4.69 13.23 10.31
N LEU A 60 3.66 12.43 10.04
CA LEU A 60 2.92 12.49 8.80
C LEU A 60 2.18 13.83 8.72
N ASN A 61 2.38 14.58 7.64
CA ASN A 61 1.70 15.84 7.45
C ASN A 61 0.44 15.70 6.60
N ASP A 62 -0.47 16.66 6.75
CA ASP A 62 -1.77 16.69 6.06
C ASP A 62 -1.64 16.54 4.53
N ARG A 63 -0.56 17.04 3.94
CA ARG A 63 -0.34 16.97 2.48
C ARG A 63 -0.01 15.55 2.03
N ALA A 64 0.86 14.85 2.75
CA ALA A 64 1.20 13.46 2.49
C ALA A 64 0.00 12.55 2.74
N GLU A 65 -0.73 12.77 3.83
CA GLU A 65 -1.98 12.07 4.13
C GLU A 65 -3.02 12.23 3.01
N CYS A 66 -3.29 13.47 2.57
CA CYS A 66 -4.21 13.72 1.46
C CYS A 66 -3.77 13.05 0.16
N ALA A 67 -2.46 13.08 -0.15
CA ALA A 67 -1.93 12.46 -1.36
C ALA A 67 -2.08 10.93 -1.33
N ALA A 68 -1.85 10.30 -0.18
CA ALA A 68 -1.99 8.86 0.00
C ALA A 68 -3.45 8.40 -0.17
N LEU A 69 -4.40 9.11 0.45
CA LEU A 69 -5.83 8.81 0.33
C LEU A 69 -6.34 9.01 -1.11
N LEU A 70 -5.90 10.09 -1.78
CA LEU A 70 -6.23 10.34 -3.19
C LEU A 70 -5.69 9.23 -4.09
N ALA A 71 -4.43 8.81 -3.92
CA ALA A 71 -3.84 7.73 -4.69
C ALA A 71 -4.62 6.41 -4.49
N CYS A 72 -5.03 6.10 -3.25
CA CYS A 72 -5.87 4.95 -2.96
C CYS A 72 -7.21 4.98 -3.72
N GLU A 73 -7.86 6.13 -3.77
CA GLU A 73 -9.10 6.31 -4.55
C GLU A 73 -8.85 6.16 -6.05
N GLU A 74 -7.83 6.83 -6.59
CA GLU A 74 -7.49 6.80 -8.01
C GLU A 74 -7.15 5.39 -8.51
N LEU A 75 -6.36 4.62 -7.75
CA LEU A 75 -5.98 3.26 -8.14
C LEU A 75 -7.21 2.33 -8.25
N LEU A 76 -8.19 2.47 -7.36
CA LEU A 76 -9.42 1.67 -7.40
C LEU A 76 -10.36 2.04 -8.56
N THR A 77 -10.18 3.20 -9.21
CA THR A 77 -10.96 3.54 -10.41
C THR A 77 -10.64 2.62 -11.60
N TYR A 78 -9.48 1.96 -11.59
CA TYR A 78 -9.01 1.08 -12.65
C TYR A 78 -9.55 -0.35 -12.53
N THR A 79 -10.88 -0.51 -12.57
CA THR A 79 -11.59 -1.79 -12.36
C THR A 79 -11.23 -2.91 -13.35
N HIS A 80 -10.54 -2.59 -14.44
CA HIS A 80 -10.05 -3.55 -15.44
C HIS A 80 -8.63 -4.06 -15.17
N ILE A 81 -7.92 -3.48 -14.19
CA ILE A 81 -6.59 -3.90 -13.77
C ILE A 81 -6.75 -4.77 -12.52
N PRO A 82 -6.20 -6.00 -12.48
CA PRO A 82 -6.19 -6.82 -11.27
C PRO A 82 -5.52 -6.06 -10.11
N CYS A 83 -6.17 -6.06 -8.94
CA CYS A 83 -5.69 -5.34 -7.76
C CYS A 83 -5.29 -6.23 -6.58
N GLU A 84 -5.42 -7.56 -6.72
CA GLU A 84 -5.23 -8.55 -5.64
C GLU A 84 -3.88 -8.36 -4.90
N ASP A 85 -2.80 -8.05 -5.62
CA ASP A 85 -1.47 -7.93 -5.04
C ASP A 85 -1.28 -6.65 -4.19
N TYR A 86 -2.00 -5.55 -4.49
CA TYR A 86 -1.79 -4.25 -3.84
C TYR A 86 -3.00 -3.72 -3.06
N LEU A 87 -4.18 -4.36 -3.20
CA LEU A 87 -5.42 -3.96 -2.53
C LEU A 87 -5.26 -3.91 -1.01
N LYS A 88 -4.54 -4.87 -0.43
CA LYS A 88 -4.28 -4.91 1.02
C LYS A 88 -3.59 -3.63 1.53
N TYR A 89 -2.68 -3.05 0.75
CA TYR A 89 -2.00 -1.81 1.14
C TYR A 89 -2.93 -0.60 1.06
N ILE A 90 -3.87 -0.59 0.11
CA ILE A 90 -4.92 0.45 0.04
C ILE A 90 -5.78 0.42 1.31
N VAL A 91 -6.22 -0.77 1.72
CA VAL A 91 -7.03 -0.96 2.93
C VAL A 91 -6.25 -0.51 4.17
N ARG A 92 -4.99 -0.94 4.30
CA ARG A 92 -4.12 -0.56 5.42
C ARG A 92 -3.87 0.95 5.51
N ILE A 93 -3.55 1.62 4.40
CA ILE A 93 -3.40 3.08 4.35
C ILE A 93 -4.69 3.77 4.85
N ARG A 94 -5.84 3.35 4.34
CA ARG A 94 -7.15 3.92 4.72
C ARG A 94 -7.47 3.72 6.19
N CYS A 95 -7.27 2.52 6.72
CA CYS A 95 -7.49 2.21 8.13
C CYS A 95 -6.53 2.97 9.05
N CYS A 96 -5.27 3.13 8.65
CA CYS A 96 -4.27 3.88 9.41
C CYS A 96 -4.61 5.37 9.50
N LEU A 97 -4.96 6.00 8.38
CA LEU A 97 -5.17 7.46 8.31
C LEU A 97 -6.59 7.91 8.71
N ARG A 98 -7.56 7.01 8.58
CA ARG A 98 -8.98 7.26 8.86
C ARG A 98 -9.64 6.02 9.49
N PRO A 99 -9.22 5.64 10.72
CA PRO A 99 -9.71 4.43 11.38
C PRO A 99 -11.22 4.46 11.70
N ASN A 100 -11.82 5.65 11.75
CA ASN A 100 -13.23 5.83 12.06
C ASN A 100 -14.12 5.99 10.81
N GLU A 101 -13.53 5.93 9.61
CA GLU A 101 -14.26 6.07 8.36
C GLU A 101 -14.69 4.71 7.82
N ILE A 102 -15.90 4.65 7.28
CA ILE A 102 -16.42 3.44 6.64
C ILE A 102 -16.12 3.55 5.14
N TRP A 103 -15.27 2.65 4.65
CA TRP A 103 -14.88 2.59 3.25
C TRP A 103 -15.81 1.67 2.45
N TYR A 104 -16.14 2.07 1.22
CA TYR A 104 -16.97 1.28 0.32
C TYR A 104 -16.10 0.68 -0.79
N ASP A 105 -15.57 -0.52 -0.53
CA ASP A 105 -14.58 -1.17 -1.42
C ASP A 105 -15.19 -2.14 -2.44
N TYR A 106 -16.52 -2.17 -2.58
CA TYR A 106 -17.19 -2.98 -3.60
C TYR A 106 -16.65 -2.65 -5.01
N PRO A 107 -16.31 -3.65 -5.84
CA PRO A 107 -16.66 -5.08 -5.74
C PRO A 107 -15.65 -5.96 -5.00
N TYR A 108 -14.63 -5.38 -4.36
CA TYR A 108 -13.55 -6.13 -3.76
C TYR A 108 -13.91 -6.65 -2.37
N ASP A 109 -13.53 -7.89 -2.08
CA ASP A 109 -13.59 -8.44 -0.72
C ASP A 109 -12.31 -8.00 0.01
N VAL A 110 -12.48 -7.08 0.95
CA VAL A 110 -11.40 -6.49 1.75
C VAL A 110 -11.38 -7.00 3.20
N THR A 111 -12.23 -7.99 3.52
CA THR A 111 -12.39 -8.52 4.87
C THR A 111 -11.08 -9.11 5.38
N GLY A 112 -10.54 -8.58 6.48
CA GLY A 112 -9.30 -9.08 7.11
C GLY A 112 -8.01 -8.59 6.44
N LEU A 113 -8.08 -7.65 5.50
CA LEU A 113 -6.89 -7.03 4.91
C LEU A 113 -6.31 -5.90 5.79
N GLU A 114 -7.09 -5.44 6.76
CA GLU A 114 -6.72 -4.42 7.75
C GLU A 114 -5.69 -4.90 8.77
N ASP A 115 -5.56 -6.22 8.98
CA ASP A 115 -4.65 -6.77 9.98
C ASP A 115 -3.18 -6.60 9.54
N THR A 116 -2.43 -5.86 10.36
CA THR A 116 -0.98 -5.65 10.28
C THR A 116 -0.20 -6.58 11.21
N SER A 117 -0.91 -7.34 12.04
CA SER A 117 -0.42 -8.05 13.24
C SER A 117 0.48 -9.26 12.97
N ASP A 118 0.61 -9.74 11.74
CA ASP A 118 1.41 -10.94 11.41
C ASP A 118 2.65 -10.68 10.53
N GLU A 119 2.95 -9.43 10.16
CA GLU A 119 4.06 -9.12 9.23
C GLU A 119 5.16 -8.26 9.87
N SER A 120 5.38 -8.40 11.17
CA SER A 120 6.55 -7.86 11.87
C SER A 120 7.40 -9.00 12.46
N SER A 121 8.30 -9.52 11.62
CA SER A 121 9.62 -10.10 11.94
C SER A 121 9.75 -11.15 13.08
N ASP A 122 9.96 -12.40 12.65
CA ASP A 122 10.85 -13.43 13.23
C ASP A 122 10.55 -13.95 14.65
N ASP A 123 9.76 -15.03 14.73
CA ASP A 123 9.91 -16.01 15.82
C ASP A 123 9.92 -17.44 15.28
N GLY A 124 11.12 -17.91 14.92
CA GLY A 124 11.53 -19.29 15.10
C GLY A 124 10.80 -20.37 14.30
N MET A 125 11.40 -20.78 13.18
CA MET A 125 11.25 -22.14 12.64
C MET A 125 11.70 -23.19 13.68
N MET A 126 10.88 -23.47 14.68
CA MET A 126 11.06 -24.57 15.62
C MET A 126 10.56 -25.86 14.96
N PHE A 127 11.40 -26.42 14.10
CA PHE A 127 11.30 -27.84 13.77
C PHE A 127 11.60 -28.64 15.04
N HIS A 128 10.57 -28.99 15.79
CA HIS A 128 10.66 -30.10 16.74
C HIS A 128 10.70 -31.40 15.93
N MET A 129 11.92 -31.87 15.64
CA MET A 129 12.14 -33.27 15.30
C MET A 129 12.35 -34.03 16.60
N GLU A 130 11.41 -34.93 16.88
CA GLU A 130 11.49 -35.93 17.93
C GLU A 130 12.77 -36.77 17.79
N VAL A 131 13.44 -37.04 18.91
CA VAL A 131 14.31 -38.21 19.09
C VAL A 131 13.97 -38.87 20.42
#